data_AF-A0AAI9Z6W1-F1
#
_entry.id   AF-A0AAI9Z6W1-F1
#
_cell.length_a   1.000
_cell.length_b   1.000
_cell.length_c   1.000
_cell.angle_alpha   90.00
_cell.angle_beta   90.00
_cell.angle_gamma   90.00
#
_symmetry.space_group_name_H-M   'P 1'
#
loop_
_entity.id
_entity.type
_entity.pdbx_description
1 polymer ?
#
loop_
_entity_poly.entity_id
_entity_poly.type
_entity_poly.pdbx_seq_one_letter_code
_entity_poly.pdbx_strand_id
1 'polypeptide(L)'
;MPPQRCAKSPKSNSSVDKINSFATFSQALSTRLPSANDTFSIDALLVELNPQLETIIRFSGSPRAKSQRAELDRRGTELWNLCTRQRRDNVDGTAAAPAARKKLLLRSRTFAFFMISIARGVPSGAEPQLADVVHVMKLALKAGKTCLDEGGTSSSALKLAETVFEKGAGYSATLSQLQAKMLGPDDLKECKKLNAEYFILRAALASSLLSLMMRPLL
;
A
#
# COMPACT_ATOMS: atom_id res chain seq x y z
N MET A 1 -29.75 -46.86 6.03
CA MET A 1 -28.80 -45.76 5.73
C MET A 1 -29.21 -44.52 6.49
N PRO A 2 -28.34 -43.91 7.31
CA PRO A 2 -28.48 -42.51 7.69
C PRO A 2 -27.48 -41.65 6.87
N PRO A 3 -27.86 -40.43 6.44
CA PRO A 3 -26.94 -39.52 5.79
C PRO A 3 -25.98 -38.90 6.81
N GLN A 4 -24.67 -39.12 6.63
CA GLN A 4 -23.61 -38.41 7.34
C GLN A 4 -23.71 -36.91 7.03
N ARG A 5 -23.91 -36.09 8.06
CA ARG A 5 -23.82 -34.64 7.98
C ARG A 5 -22.37 -34.26 7.69
N CYS A 6 -22.13 -33.69 6.51
CA CYS A 6 -20.86 -33.12 6.12
C CYS A 6 -20.53 -31.93 7.04
N ALA A 7 -19.44 -32.04 7.80
CA ALA A 7 -18.97 -30.99 8.71
C ALA A 7 -18.57 -29.75 7.90
N LYS A 8 -19.15 -28.59 8.24
CA LYS A 8 -18.75 -27.30 7.67
C LYS A 8 -17.35 -26.94 8.15
N SER A 9 -16.43 -26.75 7.22
CA SER A 9 -15.03 -26.35 7.49
C SER A 9 -14.93 -24.93 8.06
N PRO A 10 -14.03 -24.67 9.04
CA PRO A 10 -13.90 -23.37 9.70
C PRO A 10 -13.01 -22.43 8.87
N LYS A 11 -13.50 -21.95 7.71
CA LYS A 11 -12.78 -20.98 6.86
C LYS A 11 -13.01 -19.51 7.25
N SER A 12 -13.85 -19.19 8.25
CA SER A 12 -14.28 -17.80 8.51
C SER A 12 -13.37 -16.97 9.41
N ASN A 13 -12.51 -17.58 10.23
CA ASN A 13 -11.77 -16.84 11.27
C ASN A 13 -10.39 -16.34 10.83
N SER A 14 -9.71 -17.06 9.93
CA SER A 14 -8.31 -16.78 9.56
C SER A 14 -8.07 -15.40 8.93
N SER A 15 -9.03 -14.88 8.16
CA SER A 15 -8.92 -13.55 7.52
C SER A 15 -9.13 -12.41 8.51
N VAL A 16 -10.06 -12.57 9.46
CA VAL A 16 -10.31 -11.59 10.52
C VAL A 16 -9.09 -11.51 11.45
N ASP A 17 -8.56 -12.66 11.85
CA ASP A 17 -7.36 -12.76 12.68
C ASP A 17 -6.17 -12.08 11.99
N LYS A 18 -6.07 -12.22 10.66
CA LYS A 18 -5.00 -11.59 9.89
C LYS A 18 -5.13 -10.07 9.81
N ILE A 19 -6.34 -9.54 9.62
CA ILE A 19 -6.59 -8.09 9.65
C ILE A 19 -6.23 -7.52 11.03
N ASN A 20 -6.63 -8.20 12.11
CA ASN A 20 -6.28 -7.79 13.47
C ASN A 20 -4.76 -7.82 13.70
N SER A 21 -4.07 -8.85 13.20
CA SER A 21 -2.61 -8.95 13.22
C SER A 21 -1.94 -7.74 12.55
N PHE A 22 -2.43 -7.30 11.38
CA PHE A 22 -1.90 -6.10 10.71
C PHE A 22 -2.17 -4.82 11.50
N ALA A 23 -3.36 -4.67 12.09
CA ALA A 23 -3.71 -3.51 12.91
C ALA A 23 -2.83 -3.43 14.18
N THR A 24 -2.66 -4.55 14.89
CA THR A 24 -1.78 -4.64 16.07
C THR A 24 -0.33 -4.35 15.71
N PHE A 25 0.17 -4.91 14.61
CA PHE A 25 1.53 -4.63 14.15
C PHE A 25 1.71 -3.16 13.77
N SER A 26 0.76 -2.55 13.07
CA SER A 26 0.79 -1.11 12.72
C SER A 26 0.84 -0.22 13.96
N GLN A 27 0.10 -0.57 15.01
CA GLN A 27 0.16 0.15 16.29
C GLN A 27 1.54 0.07 16.92
N ALA A 28 2.13 -1.13 17.01
CA ALA A 28 3.48 -1.32 17.55
C ALA A 28 4.56 -0.64 16.70
N LEU A 29 4.40 -0.66 15.38
CA LEU A 29 5.29 0.05 14.46
C LEU A 29 5.18 1.56 14.66
N SER A 30 3.96 2.11 14.78
CA SER A 30 3.73 3.55 14.94
C SER A 30 4.33 4.13 16.23
N THR A 31 4.44 3.33 17.30
CA THR A 31 5.07 3.77 18.55
C THR A 31 6.59 3.75 18.47
N ARG A 32 7.18 2.77 17.77
CA ARG A 32 8.64 2.59 17.66
C ARG A 32 9.27 3.42 16.55
N LEU A 33 8.52 3.68 15.47
CA LEU A 33 9.02 4.35 14.28
C LEU A 33 9.63 5.75 14.56
N PRO A 34 9.05 6.62 15.41
CA PRO A 34 9.65 7.93 15.72
C PRO A 34 11.00 7.86 16.43
N SER A 35 11.21 6.86 17.28
CA SER A 35 12.41 6.75 18.12
C SER A 35 13.56 5.98 17.45
N ALA A 36 13.28 5.26 16.35
CA ALA A 36 14.27 4.44 15.65
C ALA A 36 15.22 5.28 14.78
N ASN A 37 16.30 5.77 15.39
CA ASN A 37 17.24 6.72 14.76
C ASN A 37 18.64 6.15 14.54
N ASP A 38 19.02 5.10 15.26
CA ASP A 38 20.28 4.38 15.07
C ASP A 38 20.11 3.18 14.13
N THR A 39 21.23 2.71 13.56
CA THR A 39 21.24 1.61 12.60
C THR A 39 20.62 0.32 13.17
N PHE A 40 20.90 0.00 14.44
CA PHE A 40 20.43 -1.24 15.05
C PHE A 40 18.90 -1.24 15.22
N SER A 41 18.31 -0.16 15.74
CA SER A 41 16.86 -0.04 15.89
C SER A 41 16.13 0.00 14.54
N ILE A 42 16.72 0.63 13.53
CA ILE A 42 16.18 0.66 12.16
C ILE A 42 16.19 -0.75 11.55
N ASP A 43 17.31 -1.47 11.65
CA ASP A 43 17.45 -2.80 11.06
C ASP A 43 16.52 -3.82 11.75
N ALA A 44 16.38 -3.74 13.08
CA ALA A 44 15.43 -4.57 13.82
C ALA A 44 13.99 -4.35 13.34
N LEU A 45 13.56 -3.09 13.16
CA LEU A 45 12.24 -2.78 12.62
C LEU A 45 12.06 -3.25 11.18
N LEU A 46 13.10 -3.14 10.35
CA LEU A 46 13.06 -3.66 8.98
C LEU A 46 12.89 -5.18 8.94
N VAL A 47 13.57 -5.91 9.83
CA VAL A 47 13.44 -7.38 9.95
C VAL A 47 12.01 -7.77 10.30
N GLU A 48 11.36 -7.04 11.20
CA GLU A 48 9.97 -7.29 11.59
C GLU A 48 8.96 -6.87 10.50
N LEU A 49 9.21 -5.74 9.82
CA LEU A 49 8.30 -5.15 8.84
C LEU A 49 8.25 -5.93 7.52
N ASN A 50 9.38 -6.41 7.01
CA ASN A 50 9.40 -7.02 5.67
C ASN A 50 8.49 -8.25 5.55
N PRO A 51 8.46 -9.19 6.51
CA PRO A 51 7.53 -10.32 6.46
C PRO A 51 6.06 -9.87 6.50
N GLN A 52 5.73 -8.84 7.30
CA GLN A 52 4.36 -8.30 7.36
C GLN A 52 3.97 -7.64 6.04
N LEU A 53 4.90 -6.93 5.41
CA LEU A 53 4.72 -6.31 4.10
C LEU A 53 4.50 -7.34 2.99
N GLU A 54 5.33 -8.36 2.91
CA GLU A 54 5.14 -9.47 1.94
C GLU A 54 3.79 -10.17 2.16
N THR A 55 3.39 -10.32 3.41
CA THR A 55 2.12 -10.98 3.72
C THR A 55 0.91 -10.12 3.35
N ILE A 56 0.93 -8.82 3.64
CA ILE A 56 -0.21 -7.94 3.34
C ILE A 56 -0.38 -7.71 1.84
N ILE A 57 0.72 -7.68 1.07
CA ILE A 57 0.69 -7.57 -0.39
C ILE A 57 -0.14 -8.70 -1.03
N ARG A 58 0.02 -9.92 -0.51
CA ARG A 58 -0.65 -11.13 -1.03
C ARG A 58 -2.04 -11.35 -0.42
N PHE A 59 -2.46 -10.50 0.52
CA PHE A 59 -3.69 -10.69 1.25
C PHE A 59 -4.88 -10.09 0.48
N SER A 60 -5.86 -10.94 0.17
CA SER A 60 -7.19 -10.52 -0.26
C SER A 60 -8.10 -10.44 0.96
N GLY A 61 -8.58 -9.23 1.27
CA GLY A 61 -9.44 -8.99 2.44
C GLY A 61 -10.72 -9.83 2.44
N SER A 62 -11.34 -9.99 3.62
CA SER A 62 -12.64 -10.65 3.74
C SER A 62 -13.80 -9.66 3.69
N PRO A 63 -14.85 -9.92 2.88
CA PRO A 63 -16.11 -9.19 2.89
C PRO A 63 -16.78 -9.12 4.27
N ARG A 64 -16.55 -10.12 5.13
CA ARG A 64 -17.25 -10.29 6.42
C ARG A 64 -16.63 -9.53 7.59
N ALA A 65 -15.49 -8.86 7.40
CA ALA A 65 -14.71 -8.23 8.45
C ALA A 65 -14.98 -6.71 8.59
N LYS A 66 -16.24 -6.26 8.58
CA LYS A 66 -16.58 -4.83 8.45
C LYS A 66 -15.95 -3.95 9.56
N SER A 67 -16.07 -4.35 10.83
CA SER A 67 -15.49 -3.59 11.95
C SER A 67 -13.96 -3.62 11.94
N GLN A 68 -13.36 -4.76 11.59
CA GLN A 68 -11.90 -4.88 11.51
C GLN A 68 -11.34 -4.08 10.33
N ARG A 69 -12.08 -3.95 9.22
CA ARG A 69 -11.70 -3.06 8.12
C ARG A 69 -11.70 -1.59 8.54
N ALA A 70 -12.66 -1.14 9.36
CA ALA A 70 -12.68 0.23 9.85
C ALA A 70 -11.46 0.53 10.74
N GLU A 71 -11.11 -0.39 11.64
CA GLU A 71 -9.88 -0.27 12.44
C GLU A 71 -8.62 -0.32 11.56
N LEU A 72 -8.59 -1.20 10.56
CA LEU A 72 -7.48 -1.28 9.61
C LEU A 72 -7.30 0.02 8.81
N ASP A 73 -8.39 0.65 8.37
CA ASP A 73 -8.35 1.96 7.68
C ASP A 73 -7.77 3.04 8.58
N ARG A 74 -8.25 3.11 9.83
CA ARG A 74 -7.80 4.07 10.83
C ARG A 74 -6.30 3.92 11.09
N ARG A 75 -5.85 2.69 11.41
CA ARG A 75 -4.43 2.40 11.67
C ARG A 75 -3.54 2.62 10.46
N GLY A 76 -4.00 2.23 9.27
CA GLY A 76 -3.31 2.50 8.02
C GLY A 76 -3.14 4.01 7.78
N THR A 77 -4.20 4.78 8.00
CA THR A 77 -4.19 6.24 7.84
C THR A 77 -3.26 6.92 8.86
N GLU A 78 -3.29 6.50 10.11
CA GLU A 78 -2.39 6.99 11.17
C GLU A 78 -0.92 6.78 10.79
N LEU A 79 -0.56 5.55 10.40
CA LEU A 79 0.80 5.20 10.00
C LEU A 79 1.22 5.93 8.72
N TRP A 80 0.34 6.06 7.73
CA TRP A 80 0.60 6.82 6.51
C TRP A 80 0.92 8.28 6.81
N ASN A 81 0.13 8.91 7.68
CA ASN A 81 0.34 10.29 8.09
C ASN A 81 1.63 10.45 8.90
N LEU A 82 1.94 9.51 9.80
CA LEU A 82 3.19 9.49 10.53
C LEU A 82 4.40 9.43 9.59
N CYS A 83 4.40 8.51 8.63
CA CYS A 83 5.45 8.42 7.61
C CYS A 83 5.52 9.70 6.76
N THR A 84 4.39 10.35 6.50
CA THR A 84 4.36 11.62 5.76
C THR A 84 5.05 12.74 6.53
N ARG A 85 4.78 12.87 7.83
CA ARG A 85 5.38 13.89 8.70
C ARG A 85 6.89 13.70 8.81
N GLN A 86 7.33 12.50 9.20
CA GLN A 86 8.77 12.22 9.37
C GLN A 86 9.58 12.41 8.09
N ARG A 87 8.97 12.18 6.93
CA ARG A 87 9.62 12.41 5.64
C ARG A 87 9.80 13.88 5.32
N ARG A 88 8.86 14.75 5.72
CA ARG A 88 9.00 16.21 5.58
C ARG A 88 10.07 16.73 6.53
N ASP A 89 10.02 16.30 7.79
CA ASP A 89 11.01 16.68 8.80
C ASP A 89 12.45 16.30 8.35
N ASN A 90 12.60 15.18 7.64
CA ASN A 90 13.88 14.75 7.06
C ASN A 90 14.33 15.54 5.81
N VAL A 91 13.42 16.22 5.11
CA VAL A 91 13.74 17.08 3.96
C VAL A 91 14.12 18.48 4.45
N ASP A 92 13.45 18.96 5.50
CA ASP A 92 13.66 20.30 6.07
C ASP A 92 14.84 20.33 7.08
N GLY A 93 15.39 19.17 7.46
CA GLY A 93 16.53 19.04 8.37
C GLY A 93 17.88 19.39 7.73
N THR A 94 18.83 19.83 8.57
CA THR A 94 20.19 20.25 8.14
C THR A 94 21.08 19.10 7.67
N ALA A 95 20.69 17.84 7.87
CA ALA A 95 21.41 16.66 7.40
C ALA A 95 20.45 15.66 6.73
N ALA A 96 20.85 15.15 5.57
CA ALA A 96 20.06 14.15 4.86
C ALA A 96 19.90 12.88 5.69
N ALA A 97 18.65 12.40 5.86
CA ALA A 97 18.38 11.19 6.63
C ALA A 97 19.15 9.97 6.08
N PRO A 98 19.63 9.05 6.96
CA PRO A 98 20.33 7.84 6.53
C PRO A 98 19.51 7.01 5.53
N ALA A 99 20.18 6.36 4.57
CA ALA A 99 19.51 5.54 3.56
C ALA A 99 18.63 4.43 4.19
N ALA A 100 19.08 3.82 5.29
CA ALA A 100 18.31 2.84 6.05
C ALA A 100 17.01 3.43 6.62
N ARG A 101 17.05 4.68 7.10
CA ARG A 101 15.87 5.40 7.60
C ARG A 101 14.87 5.67 6.47
N LYS A 102 15.34 6.14 5.31
CA LYS A 102 14.50 6.34 4.11
C LYS A 102 13.82 5.02 3.70
N LYS A 103 14.58 3.92 3.68
CA LYS A 103 14.08 2.57 3.38
C LYS A 103 13.00 2.12 4.38
N LEU A 104 13.18 2.35 5.67
CA LEU A 104 12.20 2.01 6.70
C LEU A 104 10.91 2.82 6.54
N LEU A 105 11.00 4.13 6.29
CA LEU A 105 9.84 4.99 6.05
C LEU A 105 9.10 4.60 4.77
N LEU A 106 9.84 4.30 3.70
CA LEU A 106 9.26 3.86 2.43
C LEU A 106 8.45 2.58 2.63
N ARG A 107 9.04 1.56 3.28
CA ARG A 107 8.36 0.28 3.53
C ARG A 107 7.17 0.43 4.46
N SER A 108 7.28 1.24 5.51
CA SER A 108 6.18 1.54 6.44
C SER A 108 5.01 2.23 5.74
N ARG A 109 5.32 3.17 4.85
CA ARG A 109 4.33 3.87 4.02
C ARG A 109 3.63 2.93 3.04
N THR A 110 4.37 2.04 2.40
CA THR A 110 3.78 1.03 1.51
C THR A 110 2.90 0.05 2.27
N PHE A 111 3.32 -0.39 3.46
CA PHE A 111 2.50 -1.21 4.35
C PHE A 111 1.17 -0.52 4.70
N ALA A 112 1.24 0.75 5.10
CA ALA A 112 0.05 1.58 5.38
C ALA A 112 -0.88 1.72 4.17
N PHE A 113 -0.34 1.89 2.96
CA PHE A 113 -1.14 1.89 1.73
C PHE A 113 -1.91 0.59 1.56
N PHE A 114 -1.27 -0.58 1.73
CA PHE A 114 -1.96 -1.86 1.59
C PHE A 114 -3.04 -2.06 2.66
N MET A 115 -2.82 -1.59 3.89
CA MET A 115 -3.86 -1.60 4.94
C MET A 115 -5.11 -0.82 4.49
N ILE A 116 -4.94 0.41 4.02
CA ILE A 116 -6.04 1.27 3.55
C ILE A 116 -6.71 0.65 2.30
N SER A 117 -5.90 0.14 1.38
CA SER A 117 -6.34 -0.57 0.16
C SER A 117 -7.24 -1.77 0.47
N ILE A 118 -6.88 -2.57 1.49
CA ILE A 118 -7.67 -3.71 1.95
C ILE A 118 -8.95 -3.23 2.66
N ALA A 119 -8.84 -2.21 3.51
CA ALA A 119 -9.96 -1.70 4.29
C ALA A 119 -11.08 -1.12 3.41
N ARG A 120 -10.69 -0.41 2.34
CA ARG A 120 -11.59 0.23 1.36
C ARG A 120 -11.84 -0.62 0.12
N GLY A 121 -11.31 -1.85 0.10
CA GLY A 121 -11.54 -2.79 -0.98
C GLY A 121 -13.02 -3.12 -1.12
N VAL A 122 -13.50 -3.16 -2.36
CA VAL A 122 -14.91 -3.45 -2.67
C VAL A 122 -15.21 -4.92 -2.35
N PRO A 123 -16.21 -5.21 -1.50
CA PRO A 123 -16.68 -6.57 -1.29
C PRO A 123 -17.19 -7.19 -2.61
N SER A 124 -16.97 -8.49 -2.80
CA SER A 124 -17.51 -9.20 -3.98
C SER A 124 -19.02 -8.96 -4.10
N GLY A 125 -19.46 -8.49 -5.27
CA GLY A 125 -20.88 -8.21 -5.58
C GLY A 125 -21.39 -6.82 -5.15
N ALA A 126 -20.56 -5.97 -4.54
CA ALA A 126 -20.91 -4.58 -4.27
C ALA A 126 -20.39 -3.65 -5.38
N GLU A 127 -21.12 -2.56 -5.63
CA GLU A 127 -20.67 -1.52 -6.54
C GLU A 127 -19.53 -0.68 -5.92
N PRO A 128 -18.42 -0.45 -6.65
CA PRO A 128 -17.34 0.42 -6.19
C PRO A 128 -17.84 1.85 -5.94
N GLN A 129 -17.49 2.40 -4.78
CA GLN A 129 -17.73 3.82 -4.49
C GLN A 129 -16.62 4.66 -5.11
N LEU A 130 -16.99 5.66 -5.92
CA LEU A 130 -16.02 6.52 -6.61
C LEU A 130 -15.04 7.18 -5.63
N ALA A 131 -15.53 7.71 -4.51
CA ALA A 131 -14.72 8.38 -3.50
C ALA A 131 -13.62 7.46 -2.94
N ASP A 132 -13.94 6.19 -2.68
CA ASP A 132 -12.98 5.21 -2.19
C ASP A 132 -11.94 4.87 -3.24
N VAL A 133 -12.36 4.61 -4.48
CA VAL A 133 -11.47 4.28 -5.61
C VAL A 133 -10.52 5.44 -5.89
N VAL A 134 -11.02 6.68 -5.95
CA VAL A 134 -10.22 7.90 -6.13
C VAL A 134 -9.22 8.05 -4.98
N HIS A 135 -9.65 7.81 -3.74
CA HIS A 135 -8.78 7.92 -2.58
C HIS A 135 -7.62 6.92 -2.63
N VAL A 136 -7.93 5.62 -2.81
CA VAL A 136 -6.89 4.58 -2.83
C VAL A 136 -6.00 4.70 -4.06
N MET A 137 -6.52 5.16 -5.20
CA MET A 137 -5.72 5.46 -6.38
C MET A 137 -4.71 6.58 -6.10
N LYS A 138 -5.13 7.69 -5.50
CA LYS A 138 -4.21 8.77 -5.07
C LYS A 138 -3.13 8.27 -4.12
N LEU A 139 -3.46 7.37 -3.21
CA LEU A 139 -2.49 6.76 -2.31
C LEU A 139 -1.51 5.85 -3.08
N ALA A 140 -1.99 5.04 -4.02
CA ALA A 140 -1.14 4.20 -4.85
C ALA A 140 -0.14 5.05 -5.65
N LEU A 141 -0.60 6.13 -6.30
CA LEU A 141 0.25 7.06 -7.03
C LEU A 141 1.32 7.68 -6.13
N LYS A 142 0.92 8.16 -4.94
CA LYS A 142 1.87 8.72 -3.96
C LYS A 142 2.87 7.69 -3.46
N ALA A 143 2.44 6.47 -3.16
CA ALA A 143 3.32 5.40 -2.67
C ALA A 143 4.32 4.97 -3.75
N GLY A 144 3.82 4.66 -4.95
CA GLY A 144 4.65 4.27 -6.09
C GLY A 144 5.63 5.37 -6.50
N LYS A 145 5.18 6.63 -6.54
CA LYS A 145 6.08 7.77 -6.76
C LYS A 145 7.17 7.89 -5.69
N THR A 146 6.82 7.71 -4.41
CA THR A 146 7.82 7.73 -3.32
C THR A 146 8.86 6.62 -3.51
N CYS A 147 8.46 5.43 -3.99
CA CYS A 147 9.39 4.35 -4.31
C CYS A 147 10.35 4.73 -5.46
N LEU A 148 9.89 5.47 -6.47
CA LEU A 148 10.72 5.95 -7.57
C LEU A 148 11.68 7.07 -7.12
N ASP A 149 11.15 8.05 -6.37
CA ASP A 149 11.90 9.25 -5.96
C ASP A 149 12.96 8.92 -4.88
N GLU A 150 12.60 8.13 -3.86
CA GLU A 150 13.45 7.88 -2.69
C GLU A 150 14.17 6.53 -2.73
N GLY A 151 13.66 5.60 -3.54
CA GLY A 151 14.27 4.29 -3.73
C GLY A 151 15.48 4.29 -4.65
N GLY A 152 15.69 5.37 -5.41
CA GLY A 152 16.67 5.45 -6.48
C GLY A 152 16.56 4.25 -7.41
N THR A 153 17.70 3.70 -7.82
CA THR A 153 17.76 2.47 -8.63
C THR A 153 17.85 1.20 -7.79
N SER A 154 17.46 1.23 -6.50
CA SER A 154 17.45 0.03 -5.68
C SER A 154 16.39 -0.95 -6.21
N SER A 155 16.83 -2.15 -6.59
CA SER A 155 15.95 -3.26 -7.01
C SER A 155 14.77 -3.46 -6.03
N SER A 156 15.02 -3.35 -4.73
CA SER A 156 13.98 -3.54 -3.71
C SER A 156 12.91 -2.46 -3.68
N ALA A 157 13.25 -1.21 -4.01
CA ALA A 157 12.28 -0.12 -4.07
C ALA A 157 11.49 -0.15 -5.39
N LEU A 158 12.15 -0.46 -6.50
CA LEU A 158 11.48 -0.66 -7.79
C LEU A 158 10.49 -1.84 -7.73
N LYS A 159 10.83 -2.94 -7.06
CA LYS A 159 9.91 -4.05 -6.81
C LYS A 159 8.68 -3.63 -6.02
N LEU A 160 8.84 -2.77 -4.99
CA LEU A 160 7.71 -2.23 -4.25
C LEU A 160 6.85 -1.29 -5.11
N ALA A 161 7.48 -0.44 -5.93
CA ALA A 161 6.76 0.41 -6.88
C ALA A 161 5.92 -0.44 -7.84
N GLU A 162 6.50 -1.52 -8.37
CA GLU A 162 5.81 -2.48 -9.22
C GLU A 162 4.59 -3.07 -8.54
N THR A 163 4.74 -3.61 -7.33
CA THR A 163 3.61 -4.16 -6.57
C THR A 163 2.52 -3.12 -6.30
N VAL A 164 2.90 -1.88 -5.96
CA VAL A 164 1.93 -0.79 -5.76
C VAL A 164 1.18 -0.46 -7.05
N PHE A 165 1.87 -0.39 -8.18
CA PHE A 165 1.24 -0.08 -9.47
C PHE A 165 0.45 -1.26 -10.04
N GLU A 166 0.82 -2.51 -9.77
CA GLU A 166 -0.01 -3.68 -10.05
C GLU A 166 -1.35 -3.56 -9.32
N LYS A 167 -1.33 -3.18 -8.03
CA LYS A 167 -2.56 -2.87 -7.30
C LYS A 167 -3.31 -1.68 -7.90
N GLY A 168 -2.58 -0.64 -8.32
CA GLY A 168 -3.08 0.55 -9.00
C GLY A 168 -3.78 0.26 -10.32
N ALA A 169 -3.35 -0.76 -11.07
CA ALA A 169 -3.99 -1.18 -12.31
C ALA A 169 -5.46 -1.57 -12.09
N GLY A 170 -5.76 -2.25 -10.98
CA GLY A 170 -7.13 -2.59 -10.59
C GLY A 170 -7.99 -1.34 -10.37
N TYR A 171 -7.46 -0.32 -9.68
CA TYR A 171 -8.16 0.94 -9.47
C TYR A 171 -8.34 1.73 -10.76
N SER A 172 -7.33 1.74 -11.63
CA SER A 172 -7.43 2.39 -12.95
C SER A 172 -8.53 1.75 -13.79
N ALA A 173 -8.63 0.40 -13.79
CA ALA A 173 -9.72 -0.31 -14.45
C ALA A 173 -11.09 0.06 -13.87
N THR A 174 -11.21 0.12 -12.53
CA THR A 174 -12.45 0.55 -11.87
C THR A 174 -12.82 1.99 -12.18
N LEU A 175 -11.86 2.93 -12.21
CA LEU A 175 -12.10 4.32 -12.61
C LEU A 175 -12.61 4.42 -14.04
N SER A 176 -12.07 3.61 -14.97
CA SER A 176 -12.55 3.56 -16.35
C SER A 176 -13.98 3.03 -16.46
N GLN A 177 -14.35 2.03 -15.66
CA GLN A 177 -15.72 1.54 -15.58
C GLN A 177 -16.69 2.60 -15.01
N LEU A 178 -16.28 3.30 -13.96
CA LEU A 178 -17.09 4.37 -13.35
C LEU A 178 -17.30 5.53 -14.34
N GLN A 179 -16.29 5.91 -15.12
CA GLN A 179 -16.42 6.93 -16.17
C GLN A 179 -17.50 6.60 -17.21
N ALA A 180 -17.69 5.33 -17.54
CA ALA A 180 -18.73 4.90 -18.48
C ALA A 180 -20.16 5.06 -17.91
N LYS A 181 -20.32 5.21 -16.58
CA LYS A 181 -21.62 5.32 -15.89
C LYS A 181 -22.16 6.76 -15.80
N MET A 182 -21.79 7.64 -16.73
CA MET A 182 -22.23 9.05 -16.78
C MET A 182 -21.93 9.85 -15.50
N LEU A 183 -20.66 9.91 -15.10
CA LEU A 183 -20.20 10.78 -14.00
C LEU A 183 -20.41 12.27 -14.34
N GLY A 184 -20.53 13.10 -13.29
CA GLY A 184 -20.48 14.56 -13.45
C GLY A 184 -19.15 15.03 -14.06
N PRO A 185 -19.11 16.25 -14.63
CA PRO A 185 -17.93 16.74 -15.36
C PRO A 185 -16.65 16.80 -14.50
N ASP A 186 -16.77 17.16 -13.22
CA ASP A 186 -15.63 17.22 -12.29
C ASP A 186 -15.09 15.84 -11.94
N ASP A 187 -15.98 14.88 -11.67
CA ASP A 187 -15.63 13.49 -11.41
C ASP A 187 -14.95 12.85 -12.61
N LEU A 188 -15.46 13.11 -13.82
CA LEU A 188 -14.85 12.63 -15.07
C LEU A 188 -13.45 13.21 -15.27
N LYS A 189 -13.27 14.51 -15.02
CA LYS A 189 -11.97 15.20 -15.10
C LYS A 189 -10.97 14.60 -14.12
N GLU A 190 -11.38 14.37 -12.88
CA GLU A 190 -10.51 13.78 -11.85
C GLU A 190 -10.14 12.32 -12.20
N CYS A 191 -11.09 11.51 -12.65
CA CYS A 191 -10.82 10.14 -13.10
C CYS A 191 -9.78 10.10 -14.23
N LYS A 192 -9.95 10.95 -15.25
CA LYS A 192 -9.01 11.06 -16.38
C LYS A 192 -7.61 11.47 -15.93
N LYS A 193 -7.53 12.47 -15.04
CA LYS A 193 -6.27 12.93 -14.47
C LYS A 193 -5.52 11.81 -13.72
N LEU A 194 -6.22 11.07 -12.87
CA LEU A 194 -5.63 9.97 -12.10
C LEU A 194 -5.16 8.83 -13.01
N ASN A 195 -5.92 8.48 -14.04
CA ASN A 195 -5.51 7.50 -15.03
C ASN A 195 -4.26 7.94 -15.81
N ALA A 196 -4.21 9.21 -16.24
CA ALA A 196 -3.03 9.75 -16.92
C ALA A 196 -1.80 9.70 -16.01
N GLU A 197 -1.91 10.15 -14.75
CA GLU A 197 -0.82 10.11 -13.78
C GLU A 197 -0.32 8.67 -13.52
N TYR A 198 -1.23 7.70 -13.45
CA TYR A 198 -0.88 6.28 -13.34
C TYR A 198 -0.02 5.79 -14.50
N PHE A 199 -0.43 6.05 -15.75
CA PHE A 199 0.33 5.60 -16.92
C PHE A 199 1.69 6.29 -17.02
N ILE A 200 1.78 7.58 -16.66
CA ILE A 200 3.06 8.31 -16.59
C ILE A 200 4.00 7.63 -15.59
N LEU A 201 3.53 7.35 -14.37
CA LEU A 201 4.37 6.70 -13.35
C LEU A 201 4.72 5.25 -13.69
N ARG A 202 3.81 4.50 -14.35
CA ARG A 202 4.12 3.14 -14.80
C ARG A 202 5.18 3.13 -15.90
N ALA A 203 5.13 4.10 -16.82
CA ALA A 203 6.17 4.30 -17.82
C ALA A 203 7.52 4.65 -17.18
N ALA A 204 7.54 5.56 -16.19
CA ALA A 204 8.75 5.90 -15.45
C ALA A 204 9.36 4.69 -14.71
N LEU A 205 8.52 3.83 -14.13
CA LEU A 205 8.98 2.57 -13.53
C LEU A 205 9.58 1.63 -14.59
N ALA A 206 8.92 1.45 -15.73
CA ALA A 206 9.43 0.61 -16.81
C ALA A 206 10.81 1.09 -17.31
N SER A 207 10.96 2.41 -17.50
CA SER A 207 12.26 3.01 -17.84
C SER A 207 13.31 2.74 -16.76
N SER A 208 12.97 2.89 -15.49
CA SER A 208 13.89 2.64 -14.37
C SER A 208 14.33 1.18 -14.29
N LEU A 209 13.41 0.23 -14.53
CA LEU A 209 13.71 -1.20 -14.57
C LEU A 209 14.63 -1.54 -15.75
N LEU A 210 14.36 -0.99 -16.93
CA LEU A 210 15.22 -1.16 -18.11
C LEU A 210 16.63 -0.63 -17.85
N SER A 211 16.75 0.57 -17.29
CA SER A 211 18.05 1.14 -16.91
C SER A 211 18.80 0.29 -15.88
N LEU A 212 18.10 -0.41 -14.99
CA LEU A 212 18.72 -1.32 -14.02
C LEU A 212 19.24 -2.61 -14.70
N MET A 213 18.48 -3.18 -15.63
CA MET A 213 18.87 -4.39 -16.37
C MET A 213 20.05 -4.16 -17.32
N MET A 214 20.17 -2.95 -17.87
CA MET A 214 21.22 -2.59 -18.83
C MET A 214 22.55 -2.17 -18.17
N ARG A 215 22.68 -2.25 -16.83
CA ARG A 215 23.95 -1.94 -16.15
C ARG A 215 24.96 -3.07 -16.39
N PRO A 216 26.13 -2.80 -16.99
CA PRO A 216 27.15 -3.83 -17.17
C PRO A 216 27.64 -4.32 -15.80
N LEU A 217 27.79 -5.65 -15.67
CA LEU A 217 28.46 -6.28 -14.53
C LEU A 217 29.96 -5.95 -14.64
N LEU A 218 30.41 -4.94 -13.89
CA LEU A 218 31.83 -4.62 -13.68
C LEU A 218 32.26 -5.12 -12.30
#